data_AF-A0A2G9U5U2-F1
#
_entry.id   AF-A0A2G9U5U2-F1
#
_cell.length_a   1.000
_cell.length_b   1.000
_cell.length_c   1.000
_cell.angle_alpha   90.00
_cell.angle_beta   90.00
_cell.angle_gamma   90.00
#
_symmetry.space_group_name_H-M   'P 1'
#
loop_
_entity.id
_entity.type
_entity.pdbx_description
1 polymer ?
#
loop_
_entity_poly.entity_id
_entity_poly.type
_entity_poly.pdbx_seq_one_letter_code
_entity_poly.pdbx_strand_id
1 'polypeptide(L)'
;MAENERRYENAKRKAEVELDRCRNHIRKEFEHRRKRAEEAYKTEIDAMRHKLDRRLKDLQQAQTDMADQSIRSREEREKKMREVNESSKQVFNNERKRFSVGAEQLIEQKEHEHRELMRKLAIQEAKALERLDEIVATIHSDSPPVRSTSR
;
A
#
# COMPACT_ATOMS: atom_id res chain seq x y z
N MET A 1 57.45 -3.56 12.51
CA MET A 1 56.56 -2.46 12.06
C MET A 1 55.53 -2.95 11.04
N ALA A 2 55.91 -3.65 9.96
CA ALA A 2 55.00 -4.03 8.87
C ALA A 2 53.85 -5.03 9.21
N GLU A 3 53.97 -5.86 10.24
CA GLU A 3 52.93 -6.86 10.54
C GLU A 3 51.69 -6.27 11.21
N ASN A 4 51.87 -5.25 12.06
CA ASN A 4 50.76 -4.55 12.71
C ASN A 4 49.94 -3.73 11.71
N GLU A 5 50.62 -3.07 10.77
CA GLU A 5 49.96 -2.34 9.67
C GLU A 5 49.15 -3.30 8.79
N ARG A 6 49.70 -4.46 8.42
CA ARG A 6 48.95 -5.48 7.66
C ARG A 6 47.73 -6.01 8.41
N ARG A 7 47.83 -6.21 9.72
CA ARG A 7 46.69 -6.65 10.56
C ARG A 7 45.60 -5.58 10.62
N TYR A 8 45.97 -4.32 10.76
CA TYR A 8 45.04 -3.19 10.76
C TYR A 8 44.31 -3.04 9.42
N GLU A 9 45.04 -3.07 8.30
CA GLU A 9 44.45 -3.00 6.96
C GLU A 9 43.50 -4.17 6.67
N ASN A 10 43.84 -5.38 7.12
CA ASN A 10 42.96 -6.54 6.98
C ASN A 10 41.69 -6.41 7.84
N ALA A 11 41.81 -5.87 9.07
CA ALA A 11 40.65 -5.59 9.92
C ALA A 11 39.73 -4.52 9.31
N LYS A 12 40.30 -3.45 8.73
CA LYS A 12 39.56 -2.40 8.04
C LYS A 12 38.76 -2.95 6.84
N ARG A 13 39.40 -3.76 5.98
CA ARG A 13 38.70 -4.41 4.85
C ARG A 13 37.56 -5.31 5.31
N LYS A 14 37.76 -6.08 6.38
CA LYS A 14 36.69 -6.92 6.95
C LYS A 14 35.54 -6.08 7.47
N ALA A 15 35.83 -4.96 8.14
CA ALA A 15 34.80 -4.04 8.61
C ALA A 15 33.99 -3.45 7.44
N GLU A 16 34.65 -3.00 6.37
CA GLU A 16 33.97 -2.50 5.15
C GLU A 16 33.02 -3.55 4.55
N VAL A 17 33.44 -4.81 4.45
CA VAL A 17 32.60 -5.91 3.96
C VAL A 17 31.37 -6.13 4.84
N GLU A 18 31.52 -6.10 6.17
CA GLU A 18 30.36 -6.25 7.08
C GLU A 18 29.43 -5.03 7.01
N LEU A 19 29.95 -3.82 6.81
CA LEU A 19 29.13 -2.62 6.63
C LEU A 19 28.28 -2.71 5.35
N ASP A 20 28.87 -3.18 4.25
CA ASP A 20 28.12 -3.39 3.02
C ASP A 20 27.07 -4.49 3.16
N ARG A 21 27.35 -5.53 3.94
CA ARG A 21 26.33 -6.55 4.29
C ARG A 21 25.18 -5.94 5.09
N CYS A 22 25.46 -5.10 6.08
CA CYS A 22 24.44 -4.41 6.87
C CYS A 22 23.58 -3.49 5.99
N ARG A 23 24.19 -2.67 5.12
CA ARG A 23 23.48 -1.81 4.16
C ARG A 23 22.57 -2.62 3.24
N ASN A 24 23.09 -3.71 2.69
CA ASN A 24 22.32 -4.58 1.80
C ASN A 24 21.18 -5.30 2.54
N HIS A 25 21.40 -5.70 3.79
CA HIS A 25 20.35 -6.30 4.61
C HIS A 25 19.20 -5.32 4.87
N ILE A 26 19.51 -4.08 5.25
CA ILE A 26 18.49 -3.02 5.43
C ILE A 26 17.67 -2.84 4.15
N ARG A 27 18.33 -2.66 3.00
CA ARG A 27 17.65 -2.49 1.71
C ARG A 27 16.73 -3.65 1.38
N LYS A 28 17.20 -4.89 1.55
CA LYS A 28 16.39 -6.11 1.30
C LYS A 28 15.17 -6.20 2.21
N GLU A 29 15.33 -5.88 3.50
CA GLU A 29 14.21 -5.87 4.45
C GLU A 29 13.14 -4.85 4.05
N PHE A 30 13.54 -3.63 3.67
CA PHE A 30 12.61 -2.59 3.22
C PHE A 30 11.98 -2.91 1.86
N GLU A 31 12.73 -3.52 0.94
CA GLU A 31 12.19 -4.04 -0.31
C GLU A 31 11.13 -5.12 -0.07
N HIS A 32 11.40 -6.06 0.83
CA HIS A 32 10.44 -7.10 1.20
C HIS A 32 9.19 -6.52 1.86
N ARG A 33 9.33 -5.50 2.73
CA ARG A 33 8.19 -4.78 3.32
C ARG A 33 7.36 -4.06 2.27
N ARG A 34 7.99 -3.33 1.34
CA ARG A 34 7.30 -2.68 0.21
C ARG A 34 6.53 -3.70 -0.62
N LYS A 35 7.17 -4.82 -0.99
CA LYS A 35 6.53 -5.87 -1.78
C LYS A 35 5.28 -6.43 -1.09
N ARG A 36 5.37 -6.75 0.20
CA ARG A 36 4.22 -7.23 0.98
C ARG A 36 3.10 -6.19 1.08
N ALA A 37 3.45 -4.91 1.27
CA ALA A 37 2.47 -3.83 1.30
C ALA A 37 1.77 -3.64 -0.07
N GLU A 38 2.51 -3.74 -1.17
CA GLU A 38 1.97 -3.66 -2.54
C GLU A 38 1.03 -4.83 -2.84
N GLU A 39 1.43 -6.06 -2.48
CA GLU A 39 0.60 -7.26 -2.65
C GLU A 39 -0.69 -7.19 -1.83
N ALA A 40 -0.60 -6.72 -0.58
CA ALA A 40 -1.76 -6.52 0.28
C ALA A 40 -2.72 -5.46 -0.29
N TYR A 41 -2.17 -4.32 -0.71
CA TYR A 41 -2.94 -3.24 -1.34
C TYR A 41 -3.66 -3.72 -2.62
N LYS A 42 -2.94 -4.40 -3.51
CA LYS A 42 -3.52 -4.95 -4.74
C LYS A 42 -4.68 -5.90 -4.44
N THR A 43 -4.48 -6.82 -3.48
CA THR A 43 -5.51 -7.77 -3.07
C THR A 43 -6.74 -7.06 -2.49
N GLU A 44 -6.55 -6.00 -1.69
CA GLU A 44 -7.64 -5.20 -1.12
C GLU A 44 -8.43 -4.46 -2.21
N ILE A 45 -7.73 -3.83 -3.17
CA ILE A 45 -8.36 -3.13 -4.29
C ILE A 45 -9.15 -4.08 -5.19
N ASP A 46 -8.57 -5.23 -5.54
CA ASP A 46 -9.25 -6.24 -6.36
C ASP A 46 -10.50 -6.77 -5.64
N ALA A 47 -10.41 -7.02 -4.33
CA ALA A 47 -11.55 -7.42 -3.52
C ALA A 47 -12.64 -6.33 -3.45
N MET A 48 -12.26 -5.06 -3.32
CA MET A 48 -13.20 -3.93 -3.34
C MET A 48 -13.88 -3.82 -4.70
N ARG A 49 -13.14 -3.85 -5.80
CA ARG A 49 -13.68 -3.82 -7.17
C ARG A 49 -14.69 -4.94 -7.39
N HIS A 50 -14.36 -6.17 -6.99
CA HIS A 50 -15.29 -7.29 -7.08
C HIS A 50 -16.56 -7.11 -6.23
N LYS A 51 -16.46 -6.54 -5.03
CA LYS A 51 -17.65 -6.25 -4.19
C LYS A 51 -18.53 -5.18 -4.83
N LEU A 52 -17.92 -4.13 -5.40
CA LEU A 52 -18.62 -3.05 -6.08
C LEU A 52 -19.34 -3.57 -7.34
N ASP A 53 -18.67 -4.40 -8.15
CA ASP A 53 -19.27 -5.03 -9.33
C ASP A 53 -20.46 -5.92 -8.97
N ARG A 54 -20.37 -6.71 -7.89
CA ARG A 54 -21.50 -7.52 -7.41
C ARG A 54 -22.67 -6.63 -6.99
N ARG A 55 -22.41 -5.59 -6.20
CA ARG A 55 -23.45 -4.65 -5.75
C ARG A 55 -24.13 -3.95 -6.92
N LEU A 56 -23.38 -3.58 -7.97
CA LEU A 56 -23.94 -3.02 -9.20
C LEU A 56 -24.87 -4.00 -9.91
N LYS A 57 -24.48 -5.28 -10.00
CA LYS A 57 -25.33 -6.34 -10.56
C LYS A 57 -26.59 -6.56 -9.72
N ASP A 58 -26.47 -6.57 -8.39
CA ASP A 58 -27.61 -6.73 -7.49
C ASP A 58 -28.61 -5.56 -7.64
N LEU A 59 -28.11 -4.33 -7.76
CA LEU A 59 -28.94 -3.16 -8.04
C LEU A 59 -29.66 -3.29 -9.39
N GLN A 60 -28.95 -3.72 -10.44
CA GLN A 60 -29.55 -3.96 -11.76
C GLN A 60 -30.61 -5.09 -11.74
N GLN A 61 -30.37 -6.16 -10.97
CA GLN A 61 -31.32 -7.25 -10.82
C GLN A 61 -32.57 -6.79 -10.07
N ALA A 62 -32.41 -6.05 -8.96
CA ALA A 62 -33.52 -5.49 -8.21
C ALA A 62 -34.40 -4.58 -9.08
N GLN A 63 -33.80 -3.82 -10.02
CA GLN A 63 -34.55 -3.04 -11.00
C GLN A 63 -35.40 -3.94 -11.93
N THR A 64 -34.82 -5.05 -12.39
CA THR A 64 -35.49 -6.00 -13.29
C THR A 64 -36.64 -6.70 -12.57
N ASP A 65 -36.43 -7.15 -11.34
CA ASP A 65 -37.44 -7.85 -10.54
C ASP A 65 -38.63 -6.94 -10.17
N MET A 66 -38.38 -5.66 -9.87
CA MET A 66 -39.45 -4.67 -9.65
C MET A 66 -40.29 -4.42 -10.90
N ALA A 67 -39.70 -4.51 -12.10
CA ALA A 67 -40.45 -4.39 -13.35
C ALA A 67 -41.33 -5.62 -13.63
N ASP A 68 -40.95 -6.80 -13.12
CA ASP A 68 -41.64 -8.07 -13.38
C ASP A 68 -42.79 -8.39 -12.40
N GLN A 69 -42.77 -7.91 -11.16
CA GLN A 69 -43.79 -8.27 -10.15
C GLN A 69 -45.18 -7.60 -10.27
N SER A 70 -45.41 -6.69 -11.22
CA SER A 70 -46.55 -5.76 -11.13
C SER A 70 -47.84 -6.08 -11.91
N ILE A 71 -48.03 -7.20 -12.61
CA ILE A 71 -49.17 -7.29 -13.56
C ILE A 71 -50.03 -8.56 -13.54
N ARG A 72 -51.35 -8.35 -13.38
CA ARG A 72 -52.42 -9.32 -13.69
C ARG A 72 -53.34 -8.91 -14.88
N SER A 73 -53.11 -7.77 -15.55
CA SER A 73 -53.89 -7.30 -16.73
C SER A 73 -53.05 -6.43 -17.71
N ARG A 74 -53.23 -6.62 -19.03
CA ARG A 74 -52.41 -6.02 -20.12
C ARG A 74 -52.53 -4.49 -20.25
N GLU A 75 -53.67 -3.89 -19.92
CA GLU A 75 -53.89 -2.43 -20.05
C GLU A 75 -53.44 -1.64 -18.81
N GLU A 76 -53.70 -2.15 -17.61
CA GLU A 76 -53.13 -1.57 -16.38
C GLU A 76 -51.60 -1.70 -16.35
N ARG A 77 -51.04 -2.73 -17.01
CA ARG A 77 -49.60 -2.87 -17.26
C ARG A 77 -49.05 -1.65 -17.95
N GLU A 78 -49.58 -1.28 -19.11
CA GLU A 78 -48.97 -0.24 -19.94
C GLU A 78 -49.06 1.13 -19.28
N LYS A 79 -50.17 1.43 -18.60
CA LYS A 79 -50.35 2.71 -17.91
C LYS A 79 -49.46 2.84 -16.66
N LYS A 80 -49.46 1.80 -15.80
CA LYS A 80 -48.68 1.78 -14.56
C LYS A 80 -47.19 1.60 -14.82
N MET A 81 -46.81 0.85 -15.88
CA MET A 81 -45.45 0.85 -16.39
C MET A 81 -45.05 2.27 -16.78
N ARG A 82 -45.79 3.02 -17.60
CA ARG A 82 -45.39 4.40 -17.96
C ARG A 82 -45.17 5.32 -16.74
N GLU A 83 -46.07 5.27 -15.76
CA GLU A 83 -45.98 6.10 -14.53
C GLU A 83 -44.84 5.69 -13.58
N VAL A 84 -44.61 4.40 -13.37
CA VAL A 84 -43.51 3.88 -12.53
C VAL A 84 -42.15 4.00 -13.26
N ASN A 85 -42.14 3.96 -14.58
CA ASN A 85 -40.93 3.84 -15.40
C ASN A 85 -40.16 5.16 -15.56
N GLU A 86 -40.75 6.34 -15.33
CA GLU A 86 -39.98 7.60 -15.33
C GLU A 86 -39.43 7.93 -13.93
N SER A 87 -40.29 7.95 -12.91
CA SER A 87 -39.92 8.25 -11.53
C SER A 87 -38.94 7.21 -10.94
N SER A 88 -39.25 5.91 -11.04
CA SER A 88 -38.40 4.87 -10.46
C SER A 88 -37.08 4.69 -11.21
N LYS A 89 -37.06 4.91 -12.54
CA LYS A 89 -35.78 4.94 -13.29
C LYS A 89 -34.90 6.10 -12.87
N GLN A 90 -35.49 7.27 -12.59
CA GLN A 90 -34.72 8.43 -12.16
C GLN A 90 -34.13 8.23 -10.77
N VAL A 91 -34.91 7.70 -9.81
CA VAL A 91 -34.41 7.35 -8.47
C VAL A 91 -33.29 6.31 -8.56
N PHE A 92 -33.49 5.25 -9.35
CA PHE A 92 -32.47 4.22 -9.53
C PHE A 92 -31.19 4.75 -10.18
N ASN A 93 -31.30 5.57 -11.23
CA ASN A 93 -30.15 6.18 -11.88
C ASN A 93 -29.39 7.09 -10.90
N ASN A 94 -30.10 7.83 -10.06
CA ASN A 94 -29.50 8.65 -9.02
C ASN A 94 -28.77 7.79 -7.98
N GLU A 95 -29.37 6.68 -7.52
CA GLU A 95 -28.73 5.75 -6.59
C GLU A 95 -27.50 5.07 -7.20
N ARG A 96 -27.59 4.61 -8.45
CA ARG A 96 -26.47 4.03 -9.19
C ARG A 96 -25.32 5.02 -9.34
N LYS A 97 -25.64 6.29 -9.66
CA LYS A 97 -24.64 7.36 -9.76
C LYS A 97 -23.99 7.65 -8.40
N ARG A 98 -24.78 7.76 -7.32
CA ARG A 98 -24.26 7.94 -5.96
C ARG A 98 -23.37 6.79 -5.53
N PHE A 99 -23.74 5.55 -5.86
CA PHE A 99 -22.94 4.37 -5.58
C PHE A 99 -21.61 4.40 -6.34
N SER A 100 -21.62 4.71 -7.64
CA SER A 100 -20.39 4.83 -8.45
C SER A 100 -19.45 5.89 -7.88
N VAL A 101 -19.95 7.08 -7.56
CA VAL A 101 -19.14 8.16 -7.00
C VAL A 101 -18.57 7.77 -5.64
N GLY A 102 -19.38 7.18 -4.76
CA GLY A 102 -18.89 6.72 -3.45
C GLY A 102 -17.85 5.61 -3.56
N ALA A 103 -17.99 4.72 -4.56
CA ALA A 103 -17.03 3.67 -4.86
C ALA A 103 -15.69 4.22 -5.34
N GLU A 104 -15.72 5.20 -6.25
CA GLU A 104 -14.54 5.90 -6.74
C GLU A 104 -13.80 6.63 -5.61
N GLN A 105 -14.53 7.36 -4.75
CA GLN A 105 -13.97 8.03 -3.58
C GLN A 105 -13.30 7.06 -2.60
N LEU A 106 -13.90 5.89 -2.38
CA LEU A 106 -13.31 4.86 -1.50
C LEU A 106 -12.01 4.29 -2.08
N ILE A 107 -11.97 4.03 -3.39
CA ILE A 107 -10.76 3.56 -4.07
C ILE A 107 -9.67 4.64 -4.03
N GLU A 108 -10.02 5.89 -4.29
CA GLU A 108 -9.09 7.03 -4.25
C GLU A 108 -8.50 7.24 -2.85
N GLN A 109 -9.32 7.12 -1.80
CA GLN A 109 -8.85 7.17 -0.42
C GLN A 109 -7.83 6.05 -0.15
N LYS A 110 -8.11 4.83 -0.62
CA LYS A 110 -7.22 3.68 -0.44
C LYS A 110 -5.91 3.82 -1.20
N GLU A 111 -5.96 4.36 -2.41
CA GLU A 111 -4.78 4.76 -3.17
C GLU A 111 -3.93 5.79 -2.41
N HIS A 112 -4.57 6.77 -1.78
CA HIS A 112 -3.86 7.77 -0.98
C HIS A 112 -3.21 7.16 0.27
N GLU A 113 -3.93 6.32 1.02
CA GLU A 113 -3.41 5.57 2.17
C GLU A 113 -2.17 4.74 1.80
N HIS A 114 -2.22 4.05 0.65
CA HIS A 114 -1.11 3.26 0.13
C HIS A 114 0.11 4.12 -0.23
N ARG A 115 -0.11 5.25 -0.93
CA ARG A 115 0.98 6.20 -1.25
C ARG A 115 1.67 6.73 0.00
N GLU A 116 0.91 7.07 1.04
CA GLU A 116 1.47 7.53 2.31
C GLU A 116 2.26 6.44 3.03
N LEU A 117 1.77 5.19 3.01
CA LEU A 117 2.50 4.04 3.55
C LEU A 117 3.85 3.85 2.83
N MET A 118 3.85 3.88 1.50
CA MET A 118 5.08 3.74 0.71
C MET A 118 6.07 4.87 0.97
N ARG A 119 5.59 6.11 1.10
CA ARG A 119 6.43 7.24 1.49
C ARG A 119 7.05 7.03 2.88
N LYS A 120 6.27 6.57 3.85
CA LYS A 120 6.77 6.28 5.21
C LYS A 120 7.84 5.19 5.20
N LEU A 121 7.66 4.12 4.42
CA LEU A 121 8.66 3.06 4.27
C LEU A 121 9.97 3.59 3.67
N ALA A 122 9.89 4.46 2.66
CA ALA A 122 11.08 5.08 2.06
C ALA A 122 11.84 5.97 3.05
N ILE A 123 11.11 6.77 3.85
CA ILE A 123 11.73 7.62 4.90
C ILE A 123 12.38 6.75 5.97
N GLN A 124 11.74 5.66 6.38
CA GLN A 124 12.29 4.73 7.38
C GLN A 124 13.56 4.04 6.87
N GLU A 125 13.60 3.65 5.59
CA GLU A 125 14.80 3.08 4.96
C GLU A 125 15.97 4.08 4.97
N ALA A 126 15.71 5.33 4.54
CA ALA A 126 16.71 6.38 4.53
C ALA A 126 17.29 6.63 5.94
N LYS A 127 16.42 6.74 6.95
CA LYS A 127 16.83 6.91 8.35
C LYS A 127 17.63 5.72 8.89
N ALA A 128 17.27 4.50 8.50
CA ALA A 128 18.00 3.31 8.93
C ALA A 128 19.42 3.27 8.34
N LEU A 129 19.58 3.69 7.08
CA LEU A 129 20.88 3.80 6.42
C LEU A 129 21.72 4.94 7.02
N GLU A 130 21.11 6.11 7.24
CA GLU A 130 21.76 7.25 7.90
C GLU A 130 22.27 6.87 9.30
N ARG A 131 21.44 6.17 10.08
CA ARG A 131 21.83 5.70 11.42
C ARG A 131 22.99 4.71 11.38
N LEU A 132 23.05 3.86 10.36
CA LEU A 132 24.19 2.95 10.16
C LEU A 132 25.47 3.75 9.88
N ASP A 133 25.39 4.78 9.03
CA ASP A 133 26.52 5.64 8.71
C ASP A 133 26.99 6.47 9.93
N GLU A 134 26.06 6.93 10.78
CA GLU A 134 26.38 7.59 12.06
C GLU A 134 27.17 6.65 12.99
N ILE A 135 26.72 5.40 13.16
CA ILE A 135 27.41 4.41 13.99
C ILE A 135 28.84 4.18 13.46
N VAL A 136 28.99 4.05 12.14
CA VAL A 136 30.30 3.91 11.49
C VAL A 136 31.18 5.13 11.74
N ALA A 137 30.63 6.34 11.65
CA ALA A 137 31.37 7.56 11.92
C ALA A 137 31.87 7.61 13.37
N THR A 138 31.03 7.23 14.34
CA THR A 138 31.42 7.18 15.76
C THR A 138 32.55 6.18 16.04
N ILE A 139 32.51 5.01 15.40
CA ILE A 139 33.56 3.98 15.54
C ILE A 139 34.89 4.48 14.95
N HIS A 140 34.86 5.24 13.86
CA HIS A 140 36.08 5.79 13.25
C HIS A 140 36.62 7.04 13.96
N SER A 141 35.77 7.79 14.67
CA SER A 141 36.22 8.94 15.48
C SER A 141 36.92 8.53 16.79
N ASP A 142 36.64 7.33 17.31
CA ASP A 142 37.40 6.74 18.40
C ASP A 142 38.77 6.25 17.88
N SER A 143 39.71 7.18 17.85
CA SER A 143 41.16 6.95 17.66
C SER A 143 41.73 5.94 18.67
N PRO A 144 42.88 5.29 18.37
CA PRO A 144 43.27 3.98 18.90
C PRO A 144 43.32 3.90 20.44
N PRO A 145 43.20 2.70 21.03
CA PRO A 145 43.22 2.54 22.48
C PRO A 145 44.48 3.21 23.04
N VAL A 146 44.27 4.18 23.93
CA VAL A 146 45.34 4.79 24.71
C VAL A 146 46.04 3.64 25.42
N ARG A 147 47.20 3.22 24.92
CA ARG A 147 48.09 2.31 25.64
C ARG A 147 48.44 3.03 26.92
N SER A 148 47.81 2.64 28.02
CA SER A 148 48.23 3.05 29.36
C SER A 148 49.61 2.44 29.59
N THR A 149 50.65 3.19 29.26
CA THR A 149 52.01 2.95 29.74
C THR A 149 52.12 3.61 31.10
N SER A 150 51.65 2.93 32.14
CA SER A 150 52.08 3.23 33.50
C SER A 150 52.85 2.03 34.04
N ARG A 151 54.09 2.34 34.43
CA ARG A 151 55.12 1.47 35.02
C ARG A 151 54.68 0.87 36.35
#